data_AF-A0A401UTX3-F1
#
_entry.id   AF-A0A401UTX3-F1
#
_cell.length_a   1.000
_cell.length_b   1.000
_cell.length_c   1.000
_cell.angle_alpha   90.00
_cell.angle_beta   90.00
_cell.angle_gamma   90.00
#
_symmetry.space_group_name_H-M   'P 1'
#
loop_
_entity.id
_entity.type
_entity.pdbx_description
1 polymer ?
#
loop_
_entity_poly.entity_id
_entity_poly.type
_entity_poly.pdbx_seq_one_letter_code
_entity_poly.pdbx_strand_id
1 'polypeptide(L)'
;MNIFNVCIYLIGMFISFLVFAITNTPLDYIGLLSQGAILATFGSGLITVADILERDKLERVKQNHKIFYDINKVEPWIRWPFIPRKQSEKLLNNHSLITVLENPEKEFDVGTHTIFIKLPTVLEDLFDLPIFRQLVKMSRYQKAFKTKYDRDKNDISLSVTKKEEVHISYLSFLCMYDSIKSACSFRLARLLKHLSIAIILGSVLMVILCINNSWIVGCLNKAFVK
;
A
#
# COMPACT_ATOMS: atom_id res chain seq x y z
N MET A 1 12.20 -10.56 7.10
CA MET A 1 10.73 -10.61 6.98
C MET A 1 10.16 -9.63 8.00
N ASN A 2 9.50 -8.55 7.55
CA ASN A 2 9.03 -7.50 8.46
C ASN A 2 8.01 -8.07 9.44
N ILE A 3 8.08 -7.71 10.73
CA ILE A 3 7.14 -8.12 11.79
C ILE A 3 5.68 -7.95 11.35
N PHE A 4 5.41 -6.87 10.63
CA PHE A 4 4.10 -6.57 10.05
C PHE A 4 3.59 -7.68 9.11
N ASN A 5 4.44 -8.25 8.27
CA ASN A 5 4.05 -9.35 7.38
C ASN A 5 3.72 -10.59 8.20
N VAL A 6 4.49 -10.88 9.25
CA VAL A 6 4.21 -12.01 10.16
C VAL A 6 2.82 -11.87 10.79
N CYS A 7 2.45 -10.68 11.26
CA CYS A 7 1.12 -10.43 11.80
C CYS A 7 0.01 -10.72 10.78
N ILE A 8 0.19 -10.33 9.51
CA ILE A 8 -0.78 -10.60 8.45
C ILE A 8 -0.91 -12.10 8.20
N TYR A 9 0.21 -12.84 8.21
CA TYR A 9 0.17 -14.29 8.08
C TYR A 9 -0.56 -14.96 9.24
N LEU A 10 -0.35 -14.50 10.47
CA LEU A 10 -1.07 -14.99 11.65
C LEU A 10 -2.58 -14.71 11.57
N ILE A 11 -2.97 -13.51 11.13
CA ILE A 11 -4.38 -13.14 10.92
C ILE A 11 -5.02 -14.04 9.85
N GLY A 12 -4.34 -14.27 8.72
CA GLY A 12 -4.86 -15.15 7.66
C GLY A 12 -5.03 -16.59 8.13
N MET A 13 -4.05 -17.13 8.87
CA MET A 13 -4.18 -18.46 9.47
C MET A 13 -5.30 -18.54 10.51
N PHE A 14 -5.50 -17.49 11.30
CA PHE A 14 -6.60 -17.42 12.27
C PHE A 14 -7.97 -17.38 11.60
N ILE A 15 -8.11 -16.64 10.49
CA ILE A 15 -9.32 -16.65 9.67
C ILE A 15 -9.60 -18.06 9.15
N SER A 16 -8.59 -18.75 8.60
CA SER A 16 -8.75 -20.14 8.16
C SER A 16 -9.22 -21.03 9.31
N PHE A 17 -8.60 -20.93 10.49
CA PHE A 17 -9.03 -21.67 11.68
C PHE A 17 -10.49 -21.41 12.04
N LEU A 18 -10.94 -20.15 12.05
CA LEU A 18 -12.33 -19.80 12.34
C LEU A 18 -13.31 -20.40 11.33
N VAL A 19 -12.97 -20.39 10.04
CA VAL A 19 -13.81 -20.99 8.99
C VAL A 19 -13.99 -22.49 9.27
N PHE A 20 -12.91 -23.21 9.59
CA PHE A 20 -13.00 -24.63 9.95
C PHE A 20 -13.79 -24.85 11.24
N ALA A 21 -13.65 -23.98 12.24
CA ALA A 21 -14.35 -24.11 13.52
C ALA A 21 -15.87 -23.86 13.42
N ILE A 22 -16.28 -22.91 12.58
CA ILE A 22 -17.71 -22.56 12.40
C ILE A 22 -18.45 -23.64 11.63
N THR A 23 -17.78 -24.30 10.68
CA THR A 23 -18.49 -25.14 9.70
C THR A 23 -19.01 -26.45 10.31
N ASN A 24 -18.59 -26.85 11.52
CA ASN A 24 -19.21 -27.85 12.41
C ASN A 24 -19.95 -29.02 11.73
N THR A 25 -19.40 -29.55 10.64
CA THR A 25 -19.92 -30.76 10.01
C THR A 25 -19.31 -31.95 10.72
N PRO A 26 -20.09 -33.03 11.00
CA PRO A 26 -19.52 -34.27 11.50
C PRO A 26 -18.35 -34.67 10.59
N LEU A 27 -17.24 -35.04 11.20
CA LEU A 27 -15.92 -35.17 10.56
C LEU A 27 -15.85 -36.32 9.54
N ASP A 28 -16.49 -36.13 8.41
CA ASP A 28 -16.13 -36.84 7.21
C ASP A 28 -14.87 -36.21 6.62
N TYR A 29 -13.85 -37.04 6.38
CA TYR A 29 -12.61 -36.64 5.73
C TYR A 29 -12.86 -35.91 4.40
N ILE A 30 -13.92 -36.29 3.69
CA ILE A 30 -14.35 -35.67 2.43
C ILE A 30 -14.81 -34.23 2.64
N GLY A 31 -15.56 -33.95 3.71
CA GLY A 31 -16.02 -32.61 4.06
C GLY A 31 -14.86 -31.67 4.41
N LEU A 32 -13.91 -32.17 5.21
CA LEU A 32 -12.68 -31.44 5.57
C LEU A 32 -11.84 -31.08 4.33
N LEU A 33 -11.63 -32.07 3.45
CA LEU A 33 -10.87 -31.86 2.20
C LEU A 33 -11.56 -30.84 1.29
N SER A 34 -12.90 -30.94 1.16
CA SER A 34 -13.70 -30.01 0.37
C SER A 34 -13.60 -28.56 0.90
N GLN A 35 -13.72 -28.35 2.21
CA GLN A 35 -13.57 -27.03 2.82
C GLN A 35 -12.17 -26.44 2.60
N GLY A 36 -11.12 -27.26 2.76
CA GLY A 36 -9.75 -26.85 2.46
C GLY A 36 -9.55 -26.44 1.00
N ALA A 37 -10.13 -27.20 0.07
CA ALA A 37 -10.10 -26.90 -1.36
C ALA A 37 -10.87 -25.62 -1.73
N ILE A 38 -12.04 -25.40 -1.13
CA ILE A 38 -12.83 -24.16 -1.31
C ILE A 38 -12.01 -22.96 -0.84
N LEU A 39 -11.42 -23.04 0.35
CA LEU A 39 -10.65 -21.93 0.92
C LEU A 39 -9.36 -21.66 0.12
N ALA A 40 -8.71 -22.71 -0.39
CA ALA A 40 -7.57 -22.58 -1.29
C ALA A 40 -7.94 -21.91 -2.63
N THR A 41 -9.08 -22.27 -3.21
CA THR A 41 -9.59 -21.69 -4.46
C THR A 41 -10.01 -20.23 -4.27
N PHE A 42 -10.65 -19.91 -3.14
CA PHE A 42 -10.96 -18.54 -2.77
C PHE A 42 -9.68 -17.71 -2.59
N GLY A 43 -8.70 -18.25 -1.87
CA GLY A 43 -7.40 -17.61 -1.69
C GLY A 43 -6.68 -17.35 -3.01
N SER A 44 -6.67 -18.31 -3.94
CA SER A 44 -6.05 -18.13 -5.26
C SER A 44 -6.77 -17.08 -6.10
N GLY A 45 -8.11 -17.03 -6.05
CA GLY A 45 -8.90 -15.97 -6.68
C GLY A 45 -8.61 -14.57 -6.10
N LEU A 46 -8.39 -14.47 -4.80
CA LEU A 46 -7.96 -13.20 -4.20
C LEU A 46 -6.55 -12.81 -4.63
N ILE A 47 -5.63 -13.77 -4.81
CA ILE A 47 -4.28 -13.49 -5.32
C ILE A 47 -4.36 -12.91 -6.73
N THR A 48 -5.17 -13.49 -7.62
CA THR A 48 -5.27 -12.99 -9.00
C THR A 48 -5.86 -11.58 -9.06
N VAL A 49 -6.90 -11.28 -8.28
CA VAL A 49 -7.44 -9.91 -8.15
C VAL A 49 -6.41 -8.95 -7.58
N ALA A 50 -5.70 -9.36 -6.52
CA ALA A 50 -4.65 -8.55 -5.92
C ALA A 50 -3.51 -8.26 -6.91
N ASP A 51 -3.09 -9.23 -7.71
CA ASP A 51 -2.04 -9.08 -8.73
C ASP A 51 -2.47 -8.12 -9.85
N ILE A 52 -3.72 -8.20 -10.30
CA ILE A 52 -4.26 -7.27 -11.30
C ILE A 52 -4.26 -5.84 -10.73
N LEU A 53 -4.75 -5.67 -9.50
CA LEU A 53 -4.77 -4.37 -8.83
C LEU A 53 -3.35 -3.83 -8.59
N GLU A 54 -2.42 -4.68 -8.17
CA GLU A 54 -1.02 -4.30 -7.95
C GLU A 54 -0.40 -3.75 -9.24
N ARG A 55 -0.57 -4.45 -10.37
CA ARG A 55 -0.02 -4.05 -11.66
C ARG A 55 -0.65 -2.76 -12.18
N ASP A 56 -1.98 -2.67 -12.18
CA ASP A 56 -2.73 -1.48 -12.63
C ASP A 56 -2.32 -0.23 -11.84
N LYS A 57 -2.28 -0.34 -10.50
CA LYS A 57 -1.92 0.80 -9.65
C LYS A 57 -0.45 1.18 -9.77
N LEU A 58 0.45 0.21 -9.93
CA LEU A 58 1.87 0.49 -10.16
C LEU A 58 2.08 1.21 -11.50
N GLU A 59 1.41 0.77 -12.56
CA GLU A 59 1.50 1.41 -13.87
C GLU A 59 0.96 2.84 -13.82
N ARG A 60 -0.17 3.05 -13.15
CA ARG A 60 -0.75 4.39 -12.96
C ARG A 60 0.18 5.33 -12.20
N VAL A 61 0.87 4.85 -11.16
CA VAL A 61 1.91 5.63 -10.46
C VAL A 61 3.03 6.04 -11.43
N LYS A 62 3.53 5.11 -12.25
CA LYS A 62 4.60 5.40 -13.23
C LYS A 62 4.15 6.41 -14.29
N GLN A 63 2.92 6.27 -14.80
CA GLN A 63 2.35 7.20 -15.77
C GLN A 63 2.18 8.59 -15.17
N ASN A 64 1.59 8.70 -13.97
CA ASN A 64 1.44 9.98 -13.27
C ASN A 64 2.79 10.62 -12.97
N HIS A 65 3.81 9.83 -12.63
CA HIS A 65 5.16 10.36 -12.41
C HIS A 65 5.77 10.98 -13.67
N LYS A 66 5.61 10.33 -14.83
CA LYS A 66 6.04 10.89 -16.13
C LYS A 66 5.31 12.18 -16.45
N ILE A 67 3.97 12.15 -16.36
CA ILE A 67 3.11 13.32 -16.60
C ILE A 67 3.49 14.49 -15.69
N PHE A 68 3.83 14.22 -14.42
CA PHE A 68 4.26 15.26 -13.49
C PHE A 68 5.52 16.00 -13.96
N TYR A 69 6.54 15.27 -14.45
CA TYR A 69 7.76 15.90 -14.97
C TYR A 69 7.51 16.67 -16.26
N ASP A 70 6.69 16.11 -17.16
CA ASP A 70 6.31 16.77 -18.42
C ASP A 70 5.57 18.10 -18.17
N ILE A 71 4.61 18.11 -17.22
CA ILE A 71 3.86 19.32 -16.86
C ILE A 71 4.77 20.40 -16.26
N ASN A 72 5.70 20.00 -15.40
CA ASN A 72 6.59 20.95 -14.72
C ASN A 72 7.80 21.35 -15.59
N LYS A 73 8.02 20.68 -16.73
CA LYS A 73 9.21 20.86 -17.59
C LYS A 73 10.52 20.73 -16.81
N VAL A 74 10.57 19.79 -15.86
CA VAL A 74 11.75 19.51 -15.02
C VAL A 74 12.31 18.16 -15.42
N GLU A 75 13.64 18.03 -15.38
CA GLU A 75 14.30 16.75 -15.60
C GLU A 75 13.85 15.70 -14.56
N PRO A 76 13.61 14.45 -15.00
CA PRO A 76 13.21 13.39 -14.10
C PRO A 76 14.34 13.08 -13.12
N TRP A 77 14.06 13.26 -11.83
CA TRP A 77 14.95 12.83 -10.77
C TRP A 77 14.62 11.39 -10.40
N ILE A 78 15.62 10.50 -10.45
CA ILE A 78 15.45 9.09 -10.10
C ILE A 78 16.47 8.72 -9.05
N ARG A 79 16.00 8.20 -7.91
CA ARG A 79 16.87 7.62 -6.89
C ARG A 79 17.49 6.33 -7.39
N TRP A 80 18.74 6.10 -7.03
CA TRP A 80 19.39 4.81 -7.22
C TRP A 80 18.74 3.74 -6.31
N PRO A 81 18.15 2.66 -6.86
CA PRO A 81 17.37 1.68 -6.11
C PRO A 81 18.20 0.92 -5.06
N PHE A 82 19.50 0.77 -5.30
CA PHE A 82 20.39 0.00 -4.41
C PHE A 82 20.87 0.78 -3.18
N ILE A 83 20.71 2.11 -3.14
CA ILE A 83 21.14 2.91 -1.99
C ILE A 83 20.07 2.85 -0.91
N PRO A 84 20.32 2.28 0.29
CA PRO A 84 19.34 2.23 1.36
C PRO A 84 18.97 3.64 1.86
N ARG A 85 17.72 3.84 2.29
CA ARG A 85 17.25 5.17 2.72
C ARG A 85 17.87 5.61 4.03
N LYS A 86 18.11 4.67 4.93
CA LYS A 86 18.80 4.91 6.20
C LYS A 86 19.84 3.82 6.35
N GLN A 87 21.10 4.22 6.48
CA GLN A 87 22.19 3.32 6.78
C GLN A 87 22.95 3.88 7.97
N SER A 88 23.31 2.98 8.88
CA SER A 88 24.13 3.30 10.04
C SER A 88 25.34 2.41 9.97
N GLU A 89 26.51 3.01 9.81
CA GLU A 89 27.79 2.30 9.80
C GLU A 89 28.60 2.69 11.03
N LYS A 90 29.22 1.70 11.67
CA LYS A 90 30.23 1.97 12.69
C LYS A 90 31.58 2.13 12.00
N LEU A 91 32.16 3.32 12.14
CA LEU A 91 33.50 3.63 11.66
C LEU A 91 34.55 2.97 12.56
N LEU A 92 35.76 2.80 12.03
CA LEU A 92 36.92 2.24 12.76
C LEU A 92 37.24 3.00 14.06
N ASN A 93 36.87 4.28 14.13
CA ASN A 93 37.04 5.14 15.32
C ASN A 93 35.88 5.00 16.33
N ASN A 94 35.06 3.94 16.23
CA ASN A 94 33.88 3.70 17.07
C ASN A 94 32.76 4.77 16.95
N HIS A 95 32.88 5.72 16.02
CA HIS A 95 31.83 6.67 15.69
C HIS A 95 30.76 6.02 14.79
N SER A 96 29.50 6.40 14.95
CA SER A 96 28.41 5.98 14.07
C SER A 96 28.17 7.03 12.99
N LEU A 97 28.25 6.63 11.73
CA LEU A 97 27.85 7.44 10.58
C LEU A 97 26.44 7.05 10.17
N ILE A 98 25.50 7.99 10.26
CA ILE A 98 24.11 7.79 9.84
C ILE A 98 23.88 8.56 8.55
N THR A 99 23.64 7.85 7.46
CA THR A 99 23.25 8.46 6.18
C THR A 99 21.74 8.34 6.01
N VAL A 100 21.11 9.45 5.63
CA VAL A 100 19.67 9.51 5.33
C VAL A 100 19.50 10.09 3.94
N LEU A 101 18.88 9.32 3.06
CA LEU A 101 18.56 9.76 1.71
C LEU A 101 17.14 10.34 1.68
N GLU A 102 17.01 11.58 1.23
CA GLU A 102 15.71 12.25 1.09
C GLU A 102 15.32 12.41 -0.38
N ASN A 103 14.03 12.22 -0.65
CA ASN A 103 13.46 12.43 -1.97
C ASN A 103 13.13 13.91 -2.17
N PRO A 104 13.10 14.40 -3.42
CA PRO A 104 12.68 15.76 -3.71
C PRO A 104 11.25 15.99 -3.23
N GLU A 105 11.03 17.18 -2.69
CA GLU A 105 9.75 17.67 -2.22
C GLU A 105 9.21 18.71 -3.20
N LYS A 106 7.91 18.63 -3.51
CA LYS A 106 7.19 19.69 -4.18
C LYS A 106 6.41 20.50 -3.16
N GLU A 107 6.57 21.81 -3.22
CA GLU A 107 5.79 22.77 -2.45
C GLU A 107 4.49 23.09 -3.19
N PHE A 108 3.36 23.03 -2.47
CA PHE A 108 2.08 23.51 -2.94
C PHE A 108 1.53 24.53 -1.96
N ASP A 109 1.21 25.73 -2.44
CA ASP A 109 0.60 26.77 -1.61
C ASP A 109 -0.94 26.66 -1.65
N VAL A 110 -1.52 26.29 -0.51
CA VAL A 110 -2.97 26.10 -0.27
C VAL A 110 -3.67 27.42 0.11
N GLY A 111 -2.94 28.53 0.15
CA GLY A 111 -3.44 29.88 0.41
C GLY A 111 -3.42 30.27 1.88
N THR A 112 -3.54 29.30 2.80
CA THR A 112 -3.33 29.53 4.25
C THR A 112 -1.91 29.22 4.69
N HIS A 113 -1.29 28.22 4.07
CA HIS A 113 0.06 27.75 4.35
C HIS A 113 0.53 26.88 3.17
N THR A 114 1.82 26.59 3.13
CA THR A 114 2.42 25.72 2.12
C THR A 114 2.53 24.29 2.62
N ILE A 115 2.26 23.33 1.71
CA ILE A 115 2.41 21.91 1.98
C ILE A 115 3.54 21.33 1.13
N PHE A 116 4.48 20.70 1.81
CA PHE A 116 5.52 19.89 1.17
C PHE A 116 5.06 18.45 1.05
N ILE A 117 5.27 17.87 -0.12
CA ILE A 117 4.92 16.49 -0.45
C ILE A 117 6.12 15.83 -1.16
N LYS A 118 6.56 14.68 -0.67
CA LYS A 118 7.71 13.92 -1.18
C LYS A 118 7.29 13.09 -2.40
N LEU A 119 8.04 13.15 -3.49
CA LEU A 119 7.73 12.34 -4.68
C LEU A 119 8.25 10.90 -4.54
N PRO A 120 7.39 9.87 -4.67
CA PRO A 120 7.86 8.51 -4.85
C PRO A 120 8.40 8.36 -6.28
N THR A 121 9.67 7.99 -6.42
CA THR A 121 10.34 7.89 -7.73
C THR A 121 10.63 6.45 -8.12
N VAL A 122 10.93 5.62 -7.13
CA VAL A 122 11.21 4.19 -7.31
C VAL A 122 10.18 3.35 -6.55
N LEU A 123 10.06 2.07 -6.88
CA LEU A 123 9.14 1.15 -6.24
C LEU A 123 9.42 1.02 -4.73
N GLU A 124 10.68 1.10 -4.30
CA GLU A 124 11.07 1.05 -2.90
C GLU A 124 10.56 2.27 -2.12
N ASP A 125 10.48 3.43 -2.77
CA ASP A 125 9.88 4.63 -2.16
C ASP A 125 8.40 4.42 -1.85
N LEU A 126 7.73 3.54 -2.63
CA LEU A 126 6.36 3.15 -2.37
C LEU A 126 6.21 2.40 -1.05
N PHE A 127 7.27 1.97 -0.36
CA PHE A 127 7.21 1.37 0.97
C PHE A 127 7.86 2.25 2.03
N ASP A 128 8.97 2.89 1.67
CA ASP A 128 9.75 3.68 2.61
C ASP A 128 9.12 5.04 2.96
N LEU A 129 8.35 5.65 2.05
CA LEU A 129 7.73 6.96 2.31
C LEU A 129 6.47 6.83 3.17
N PRO A 130 6.13 7.85 3.99
CA PRO A 130 4.87 7.88 4.74
C PRO A 130 3.68 8.25 3.82
N ILE A 131 3.40 7.42 2.81
CA ILE A 131 2.42 7.69 1.74
C ILE A 131 1.03 7.93 2.28
N PHE A 132 0.59 7.15 3.28
CA PHE A 132 -0.70 7.37 3.95
C PHE A 132 -0.81 8.76 4.58
N ARG A 133 0.25 9.23 5.26
CA ARG A 133 0.27 10.57 5.86
C ARG A 133 0.18 11.65 4.79
N GLN A 134 0.87 11.47 3.67
CA GLN A 134 0.81 12.39 2.53
C GLN A 134 -0.57 12.39 1.88
N LEU A 135 -1.20 11.22 1.71
CA LEU A 135 -2.55 11.07 1.17
C LEU A 135 -3.57 11.82 2.03
N VAL A 136 -3.53 11.62 3.35
CA VAL A 136 -4.42 12.32 4.30
C VAL A 136 -4.19 13.82 4.25
N LYS A 137 -2.92 14.27 4.21
CA LYS A 137 -2.56 15.69 4.09
C LYS A 137 -3.16 16.30 2.82
N MET A 138 -2.93 15.69 1.65
CA MET A 138 -3.45 16.20 0.38
C MET A 138 -4.97 16.14 0.30
N SER A 139 -5.59 15.06 0.79
CA SER A 139 -7.06 14.92 0.81
C SER A 139 -7.73 16.00 1.67
N ARG A 140 -7.16 16.31 2.85
CA ARG A 140 -7.66 17.36 3.75
C ARG A 140 -7.61 18.74 3.10
N TYR A 141 -6.54 19.05 2.37
CA TYR A 141 -6.31 20.38 1.79
C TYR A 141 -6.79 20.53 0.35
N GLN A 142 -7.34 19.48 -0.26
CA GLN A 142 -7.82 19.49 -1.64
C GLN A 142 -8.86 20.59 -1.91
N LYS A 143 -9.84 20.75 -1.01
CA LYS A 143 -10.90 21.76 -1.16
C LYS A 143 -10.33 23.18 -1.09
N ALA A 144 -9.47 23.44 -0.11
CA ALA A 144 -8.85 24.75 0.08
C ALA A 144 -7.96 25.11 -1.12
N PHE A 145 -7.19 24.16 -1.64
CA PHE A 145 -6.37 24.35 -2.82
C PHE A 145 -7.21 24.65 -4.07
N LYS A 146 -8.34 23.95 -4.26
CA LYS A 146 -9.28 24.23 -5.34
C LYS A 146 -9.88 25.63 -5.24
N THR A 147 -10.32 26.05 -4.06
CA THR A 147 -10.88 27.40 -3.84
C THR A 147 -9.84 28.48 -4.14
N LYS A 148 -8.58 28.26 -3.78
CA LYS A 148 -7.49 29.18 -4.13
C LYS A 148 -7.30 29.23 -5.66
N TYR A 149 -7.22 28.08 -6.32
CA TYR A 149 -7.11 28.02 -7.78
C TYR A 149 -8.24 28.78 -8.48
N ASP A 150 -9.50 28.58 -8.05
CA ASP A 150 -10.66 29.28 -8.62
C ASP A 150 -10.59 30.80 -8.40
N ARG A 151 -10.04 31.25 -7.26
CA ARG A 151 -9.79 32.68 -6.99
C ARG A 151 -8.70 33.25 -7.89
N ASP A 152 -7.53 32.62 -7.91
CA ASP A 152 -6.34 33.11 -8.64
C ASP A 152 -6.56 33.07 -10.16
N LYS A 153 -7.36 32.11 -10.66
CA LYS A 153 -7.76 32.03 -12.07
C LYS A 153 -8.62 33.21 -12.50
N ASN A 154 -9.55 33.64 -11.65
CA ASN A 154 -10.51 34.72 -11.94
C ASN A 154 -9.95 36.11 -11.66
N ASP A 155 -8.76 36.21 -11.07
CA ASP A 155 -8.11 37.49 -10.80
C ASP A 155 -7.66 38.16 -12.10
N ILE A 156 -8.15 39.38 -12.33
CA ILE A 156 -7.84 40.19 -13.52
C ILE A 156 -6.43 40.78 -13.41
N SER A 157 -5.90 40.93 -12.19
CA SER A 157 -4.60 41.55 -11.93
C SER A 157 -3.39 40.66 -12.24
N LEU A 158 -3.60 39.35 -12.43
CA LEU A 158 -2.52 38.41 -12.78
C LEU A 158 -2.13 38.50 -14.25
N SER A 159 -0.82 38.53 -14.52
CA SER A 159 -0.27 38.39 -15.87
C SER A 159 -0.61 37.02 -16.47
N VAL A 160 -0.65 36.94 -17.81
CA VAL A 160 -0.94 35.69 -18.55
C VAL A 160 0.00 34.55 -18.11
N THR A 161 1.29 34.85 -17.96
CA THR A 161 2.31 33.90 -17.46
C THR A 161 2.01 33.37 -16.06
N LYS A 162 1.58 34.22 -15.12
CA LYS A 162 1.23 33.77 -13.77
C LYS A 162 -0.04 32.92 -13.77
N LYS A 163 -1.00 33.18 -14.66
CA LYS A 163 -2.20 32.34 -14.81
C LYS A 163 -1.86 30.94 -15.31
N GLU A 164 -0.91 30.83 -16.23
CA GLU A 164 -0.39 29.52 -16.67
C GLU A 164 0.31 28.77 -15.53
N GLU A 165 1.15 29.45 -14.74
CA GLU A 165 1.81 28.84 -13.57
C GLU A 165 0.81 28.31 -12.53
N VAL A 166 -0.26 29.07 -12.25
CA VAL A 166 -1.35 28.64 -11.36
C VAL A 166 -2.04 27.38 -11.90
N HIS A 167 -2.27 27.31 -13.21
CA HIS A 167 -2.88 26.14 -13.85
C HIS A 167 -1.95 24.92 -13.81
N ILE A 168 -0.66 25.10 -14.09
CA ILE A 168 0.37 24.05 -14.02
C ILE A 168 0.49 23.53 -12.59
N SER A 169 0.50 24.41 -11.59
CA SER A 169 0.52 24.06 -10.17
C SER A 169 -0.71 23.24 -9.78
N TYR A 170 -1.90 23.64 -10.28
CA TYR A 170 -3.13 22.90 -10.03
C TYR A 170 -3.14 21.50 -10.63
N LEU A 171 -2.72 21.38 -11.89
CA LEU A 171 -2.62 20.09 -12.56
C LEU A 171 -1.56 19.19 -11.90
N SER A 172 -0.43 19.77 -11.50
CA SER A 172 0.62 19.07 -10.76
C SER A 172 0.10 18.50 -9.44
N PHE A 173 -0.70 19.28 -8.70
CA PHE A 173 -1.32 18.82 -7.46
C PHE A 173 -2.26 17.64 -7.69
N LEU A 174 -3.14 17.71 -8.70
CA LEU A 174 -4.06 16.63 -9.04
C LEU A 174 -3.32 15.35 -9.46
N CYS A 175 -2.31 15.49 -10.31
CA CYS A 175 -1.48 14.37 -10.75
C CYS A 175 -0.78 13.69 -9.57
N MET A 176 -0.22 14.47 -8.66
CA MET A 176 0.50 13.97 -7.50
C MET A 176 -0.45 13.32 -6.48
N TYR A 177 -1.66 13.88 -6.31
CA TYR A 177 -2.70 13.28 -5.50
C TYR A 177 -3.15 11.92 -6.04
N ASP A 178 -3.39 11.80 -7.35
CA ASP A 178 -3.77 10.53 -7.97
C ASP A 178 -2.64 9.50 -7.90
N SER A 179 -1.38 9.94 -8.04
CA SER A 179 -0.20 9.10 -7.84
C SER A 179 -0.12 8.55 -6.41
N ILE A 180 -0.24 9.41 -5.39
CA ILE A 180 -0.20 9.00 -3.98
C ILE A 180 -1.39 8.10 -3.62
N LYS A 181 -2.58 8.37 -4.16
CA LYS A 181 -3.75 7.50 -4.01
C LYS A 181 -3.50 6.12 -4.62
N SER A 182 -2.96 6.07 -5.84
CA SER A 182 -2.62 4.82 -6.52
C SER A 182 -1.53 4.04 -5.78
N ALA A 183 -0.52 4.73 -5.25
CA ALA A 183 0.52 4.14 -4.39
C ALA A 183 -0.06 3.51 -3.11
N CYS A 184 -1.04 4.18 -2.50
CA CYS A 184 -1.78 3.65 -1.34
C CYS A 184 -2.57 2.38 -1.71
N SER A 185 -3.30 2.41 -2.83
CA SER A 185 -4.03 1.23 -3.34
C SER A 185 -3.09 0.08 -3.71
N PHE A 186 -1.91 0.37 -4.26
CA PHE A 186 -0.86 -0.61 -4.53
C PHE A 186 -0.38 -1.30 -3.25
N ARG A 187 -0.13 -0.53 -2.17
CA ARG A 187 0.20 -1.13 -0.86
C ARG A 187 -0.91 -2.06 -0.39
N LEU A 188 -2.17 -1.61 -0.43
CA LEU A 188 -3.31 -2.42 -0.01
C LEU A 188 -3.44 -3.71 -0.83
N ALA A 189 -3.23 -3.66 -2.14
CA ALA A 189 -3.25 -4.84 -3.01
C ALA A 189 -2.16 -5.86 -2.58
N ARG A 190 -0.95 -5.38 -2.27
CA ARG A 190 0.12 -6.27 -1.79
C ARG A 190 -0.19 -6.89 -0.42
N LEU A 191 -0.85 -6.16 0.47
CA LEU A 191 -1.31 -6.72 1.75
C LEU A 191 -2.38 -7.79 1.55
N LEU A 192 -3.33 -7.54 0.65
CA LEU A 192 -4.34 -8.51 0.27
C LEU A 192 -3.70 -9.79 -0.26
N LYS A 193 -2.69 -9.67 -1.14
CA LYS A 193 -1.93 -10.83 -1.64
C LYS A 193 -1.30 -11.66 -0.52
N HIS A 194 -0.63 -11.01 0.44
CA HIS A 194 -0.04 -11.72 1.58
C HIS A 194 -1.09 -12.40 2.46
N LEU A 195 -2.22 -11.75 2.70
CA LEU A 195 -3.36 -12.32 3.42
C LEU A 195 -3.91 -13.55 2.70
N SER A 196 -4.05 -13.50 1.38
CA SER A 196 -4.54 -14.62 0.58
C SER A 196 -3.60 -15.83 0.63
N ILE A 197 -2.29 -15.60 0.53
CA ILE A 197 -1.30 -16.67 0.69
C ILE A 197 -1.42 -17.30 2.08
N ALA A 198 -1.60 -16.48 3.12
CA ALA A 198 -1.79 -16.96 4.49
C ALA A 198 -3.05 -17.81 4.65
N ILE A 199 -4.15 -17.44 3.99
CA ILE A 199 -5.40 -18.20 4.00
C ILE A 199 -5.19 -19.59 3.37
N ILE A 200 -4.52 -19.67 2.22
CA ILE A 200 -4.20 -20.94 1.53
C ILE A 200 -3.30 -21.81 2.41
N LEU A 201 -2.23 -21.24 2.96
CA LEU A 201 -1.32 -22.00 3.83
C LEU A 201 -2.04 -22.48 5.09
N GLY A 202 -2.87 -21.63 5.69
CA GLY A 202 -3.71 -21.99 6.82
C GLY A 202 -4.70 -23.10 6.49
N SER A 203 -5.31 -23.09 5.30
CA SER A 203 -6.26 -24.13 4.89
C SER A 203 -5.58 -25.49 4.74
N VAL A 204 -4.42 -25.53 4.08
CA VAL A 204 -3.61 -26.74 3.92
C VAL A 204 -3.13 -27.26 5.29
N LEU A 205 -2.64 -26.37 6.15
CA LEU A 205 -2.16 -26.72 7.48
C LEU A 205 -3.29 -27.34 8.32
N MET A 206 -4.48 -26.73 8.31
CA MET A 206 -5.63 -27.24 9.06
C MET A 206 -6.07 -28.62 8.58
N VAL A 207 -6.10 -28.86 7.27
CA VAL A 207 -6.42 -30.19 6.72
C VAL A 207 -5.41 -31.22 7.19
N ILE A 208 -4.11 -30.94 7.10
CA ILE A 208 -3.05 -31.86 7.54
C ILE A 208 -3.14 -32.14 9.05
N LEU A 209 -3.35 -31.11 9.87
CA LEU A 209 -3.45 -31.24 11.32
C LEU A 209 -4.67 -32.07 11.74
N CYS A 210 -5.82 -31.86 11.10
CA CYS A 210 -7.03 -32.62 11.39
C CYS A 210 -6.95 -34.08 10.92
N ILE A 211 -6.23 -34.37 9.83
CA ILE A 211 -5.98 -35.75 9.37
C ILE A 211 -5.07 -36.50 10.35
N ASN A 212 -3.98 -35.86 10.81
CA ASN A 212 -2.96 -36.53 11.62
C ASN A 212 -3.30 -36.60 13.11
N ASN A 213 -4.25 -35.81 13.62
CA ASN A 213 -4.43 -35.65 15.06
C ASN A 213 -5.91 -35.54 15.48
N SER A 214 -6.46 -36.65 16.00
CA SER A 214 -7.83 -36.75 16.52
C SER A 214 -8.10 -35.85 17.74
N TRP A 215 -7.06 -35.33 18.39
CA TRP A 215 -7.19 -34.41 19.53
C TRP A 215 -7.60 -32.98 19.11
N ILE A 216 -7.08 -32.49 17.97
CA ILE A 216 -7.39 -31.14 17.44
C ILE A 216 -8.86 -31.07 17.01
N VAL A 217 -9.34 -32.18 16.45
CA VAL A 217 -10.76 -32.41 16.17
C VAL A 217 -11.62 -32.27 17.43
N GLY A 218 -11.16 -32.83 18.55
CA GLY A 218 -11.82 -32.68 19.85
C GLY A 218 -11.81 -31.25 20.40
N CYS A 219 -10.74 -30.49 20.18
CA CYS A 219 -10.65 -29.08 20.54
C CYS A 219 -11.55 -28.18 19.67
N LEU A 220 -11.64 -28.43 18.37
CA LEU A 220 -12.57 -27.74 17.46
C LEU A 220 -14.02 -27.97 17.87
N ASN A 221 -14.39 -29.22 18.17
CA ASN A 221 -15.72 -29.56 18.67
C ASN A 221 -16.01 -28.94 20.06
N LYS A 222 -15.04 -28.90 20.98
CA LYS A 222 -15.24 -28.33 22.33
C LYS A 222 -15.24 -26.81 22.38
N ALA A 223 -14.60 -26.12 21.44
CA ALA A 223 -14.50 -24.66 21.43
C ALA A 223 -15.84 -23.97 21.18
N PHE A 224 -16.83 -24.66 20.59
CA PHE A 224 -18.11 -24.06 20.20
C PHE A 224 -19.37 -24.89 20.51
N VAL A 225 -19.26 -26.06 21.15
CA VAL A 225 -20.43 -26.70 21.79
C VAL A 225 -20.72 -25.98 23.11
N LYS A 226 -21.55 -24.95 23.04
CA LYS A 226 -22.30 -24.37 24.15
C LYS A 226 -23.69 -23.99 23.68
#